data_AF-A0A8H9FU07-F1
#
_entry.id   AF-A0A8H9FU07-F1
#
_cell.length_a   1.000
_cell.length_b   1.000
_cell.length_c   1.000
_cell.angle_alpha   90.00
_cell.angle_beta   90.00
_cell.angle_gamma   90.00
#
_symmetry.space_group_name_H-M   'P 1'
#
loop_
_entity.id
_entity.type
_entity.pdbx_description
1 polymer ?
#
loop_
_entity_poly.entity_id
_entity_poly.type
_entity_poly.pdbx_seq_one_letter_code
_entity_poly.pdbx_strand_id
1 'polypeptide(L)'
;MVDAPALAKPVQEGGVPIIVGGSGKRRTPALAARYASEFNAAFQSPEESRVLFERVRGACEDRRRDPETLTLSAVGVLCLGDDDATLARRAAAISREVGELRTHGFAGSTDEVVDRIGRYAEAGATRVYLQVLDLADLDHVEEVAAKVLPQLS
;
A
#
# COMPACT_ATOMS: atom_id res chain seq x y z
N MET A 1 -28.85 11.06 -13.62
CA MET A 1 -28.08 11.28 -14.86
C MET A 1 -28.65 10.37 -15.92
N VAL A 2 -29.16 10.93 -17.01
CA VAL A 2 -29.51 10.23 -18.25
C VAL A 2 -28.61 10.85 -19.33
N ASP A 3 -28.11 10.05 -20.27
CA ASP A 3 -27.28 10.50 -21.41
C ASP A 3 -25.88 11.04 -21.08
N ALA A 4 -25.06 10.25 -20.35
CA ALA A 4 -23.62 10.49 -20.22
C ALA A 4 -22.83 9.47 -21.07
N PRO A 5 -22.60 9.74 -22.38
CA PRO A 5 -22.16 8.72 -23.34
C PRO A 5 -20.72 8.23 -23.17
N ALA A 6 -19.94 8.76 -22.22
CA ALA A 6 -18.55 8.38 -21.95
C ALA A 6 -17.72 8.12 -23.24
N LEU A 7 -17.77 9.10 -24.15
CA LEU A 7 -17.36 8.94 -25.56
C LEU A 7 -15.88 8.55 -25.75
N ALA A 8 -15.02 8.90 -24.79
CA ALA A 8 -13.62 8.46 -24.79
C ALA A 8 -13.51 7.11 -24.09
N LYS A 9 -13.35 6.04 -24.88
CA LYS A 9 -13.01 4.73 -24.33
C LYS A 9 -11.55 4.72 -23.85
N PRO A 10 -11.21 3.94 -22.81
CA PRO A 10 -9.82 3.75 -22.42
C PRO A 10 -8.99 3.24 -23.60
N VAL A 11 -7.83 3.86 -23.82
CA VAL A 11 -6.83 3.38 -24.80
C VAL A 11 -6.12 2.12 -24.32
N GLN A 12 -6.19 1.84 -23.02
CA GLN A 12 -5.60 0.68 -22.37
C GLN A 12 -6.43 -0.58 -22.68
N GLU A 13 -5.78 -1.62 -23.19
CA GLU A 13 -6.40 -2.93 -23.34
C GLU A 13 -6.82 -3.48 -21.97
N GLY A 14 -8.06 -3.99 -21.87
CA GLY A 14 -8.64 -4.40 -20.59
C GLY A 14 -9.22 -3.25 -19.74
N GLY A 15 -9.08 -2.00 -20.17
CA GLY A 15 -9.59 -0.82 -19.47
C GLY A 15 -8.68 -0.32 -18.35
N VAL A 16 -9.16 0.66 -17.59
CA VAL A 16 -8.42 1.22 -16.44
C VAL A 16 -8.43 0.21 -15.29
N PRO A 17 -7.27 -0.18 -14.73
CA PRO A 17 -7.20 -1.09 -13.59
C PRO A 17 -8.00 -0.56 -12.39
N ILE A 18 -8.81 -1.42 -11.79
CA ILE A 18 -9.63 -1.07 -10.62
C ILE A 18 -8.89 -1.52 -9.35
N ILE A 19 -8.67 -0.60 -8.42
CA ILE A 19 -8.15 -0.90 -7.08
C ILE A 19 -9.34 -0.90 -6.11
N VAL A 20 -9.49 -1.97 -5.34
CA VAL A 20 -10.48 -2.05 -4.25
C VAL A 20 -9.73 -2.11 -2.93
N GLY A 21 -9.95 -1.13 -2.05
CA GLY A 21 -9.38 -1.10 -0.71
C GLY A 21 -10.41 -1.27 0.39
N GLY A 22 -9.94 -1.63 1.59
CA GLY A 22 -10.72 -1.59 2.83
C GLY A 22 -10.72 -2.90 3.62
N SER A 23 -11.31 -2.86 4.81
CA SER A 23 -11.25 -3.94 5.82
C SER A 23 -12.56 -4.76 5.95
N GLY A 24 -13.53 -4.55 5.05
CA GLY A 24 -14.84 -5.20 5.12
C GLY A 24 -14.75 -6.71 4.96
N LYS A 25 -15.26 -7.48 5.93
CA LYS A 25 -15.08 -8.95 5.98
C LYS A 25 -15.79 -9.76 4.89
N ARG A 26 -16.78 -9.18 4.20
CA ARG A 26 -17.64 -9.88 3.22
C ARG A 26 -17.71 -9.18 1.86
N ARG A 27 -18.17 -7.93 1.85
CA ARG A 27 -18.41 -7.20 0.59
C ARG A 27 -17.10 -6.80 -0.09
N THR A 28 -16.11 -6.32 0.67
CA THR A 28 -14.83 -5.88 0.10
C THR A 28 -14.11 -7.02 -0.65
N PRO A 29 -13.86 -8.20 -0.04
CA PRO A 29 -13.19 -9.29 -0.76
C PRO A 29 -14.03 -9.80 -1.95
N ALA A 30 -15.36 -9.86 -1.83
CA ALA A 30 -16.23 -10.25 -2.94
C ALA A 30 -16.17 -9.26 -4.12
N LEU A 31 -16.08 -7.95 -3.85
CA LEU A 31 -15.92 -6.92 -4.88
C LEU A 31 -14.52 -6.96 -5.49
N ALA A 32 -13.47 -7.12 -4.67
CA ALA A 32 -12.10 -7.23 -5.15
C ALA A 32 -11.94 -8.44 -6.08
N ALA A 33 -12.38 -9.61 -5.65
CA ALA A 33 -12.34 -10.83 -6.45
C ALA A 33 -13.16 -10.71 -7.75
N ARG A 34 -14.24 -9.92 -7.77
CA ARG A 34 -15.09 -9.75 -8.95
C ARG A 34 -14.56 -8.73 -9.96
N TYR A 35 -13.98 -7.63 -9.51
CA TYR A 35 -13.74 -6.46 -10.36
C TYR A 35 -12.33 -5.91 -10.31
N ALA A 36 -11.58 -6.17 -9.23
CA ALA A 36 -10.32 -5.48 -9.01
C ALA A 36 -9.17 -6.14 -9.74
N SER A 37 -8.25 -5.32 -10.23
CA SER A 37 -6.90 -5.69 -10.61
C SER A 37 -5.97 -5.71 -9.39
N GLU A 38 -6.32 -4.96 -8.35
CA GLU A 38 -5.54 -4.87 -7.12
C GLU A 38 -6.44 -4.76 -5.87
N PHE A 39 -6.06 -5.45 -4.80
CA PHE A 39 -6.62 -5.22 -3.47
C PHE A 39 -5.63 -4.49 -2.58
N ASN A 40 -6.06 -3.37 -1.99
CA ASN A 40 -5.23 -2.54 -1.12
C ASN A 40 -5.65 -2.65 0.36
N ALA A 41 -4.76 -3.21 1.18
CA ALA A 41 -4.84 -3.22 2.63
C ALA A 41 -4.36 -1.87 3.19
N ALA A 42 -5.31 -0.96 3.42
CA ALA A 42 -5.00 0.42 3.77
C ALA A 42 -4.77 0.62 5.26
N PHE A 43 -3.58 1.11 5.63
CA PHE A 43 -3.20 1.48 7.00
C PHE A 43 -3.45 0.36 8.02
N GLN A 44 -3.18 -0.88 7.62
CA GLN A 44 -3.29 -2.09 8.44
C GLN A 44 -1.89 -2.57 8.81
N SER A 45 -1.73 -3.22 9.96
CA SER A 45 -0.46 -3.89 10.27
C SER A 45 -0.13 -5.02 9.27
N PRO A 46 1.10 -5.54 9.23
CA PRO A 46 1.41 -6.74 8.44
C PRO A 46 0.51 -7.94 8.80
N GLU A 47 0.25 -8.16 10.08
CA GLU A 47 -0.59 -9.26 10.58
C GLU A 47 -2.04 -9.10 10.15
N GLU A 48 -2.58 -7.88 10.24
CA GLU A 48 -3.93 -7.57 9.78
C GLU A 48 -4.05 -7.68 8.25
N SER A 49 -3.02 -7.23 7.53
CA SER A 49 -2.94 -7.31 6.07
C SER A 49 -2.98 -8.74 5.59
N ARG A 50 -2.22 -9.66 6.23
CA ARG A 50 -2.26 -11.10 5.95
C ARG A 50 -3.70 -11.65 6.02
N VAL A 51 -4.43 -11.32 7.09
CA VAL A 51 -5.82 -11.76 7.28
C VAL A 51 -6.75 -11.20 6.19
N LEU A 52 -6.53 -9.97 5.73
CA LEU A 52 -7.29 -9.39 4.62
C LEU A 52 -6.96 -10.08 3.29
N PHE A 53 -5.68 -10.33 3.02
CA PHE A 53 -5.23 -11.02 1.82
C PHE A 53 -5.77 -12.45 1.73
N GLU A 54 -5.72 -13.21 2.83
CA GLU A 54 -6.33 -14.55 2.92
C GLU A 54 -7.82 -14.53 2.54
N ARG A 55 -8.58 -13.55 3.04
CA ARG A 55 -10.01 -13.41 2.71
C ARG A 55 -10.24 -13.11 1.23
N VAL A 56 -9.39 -12.27 0.64
CA VAL A 56 -9.52 -11.90 -0.78
C VAL A 56 -9.12 -13.06 -1.69
N ARG A 57 -8.09 -13.82 -1.31
CA ARG A 57 -7.70 -15.06 -2.00
C ARG A 57 -8.83 -16.10 -1.97
N GLY A 58 -9.41 -16.36 -0.80
CA GLY A 58 -10.58 -17.24 -0.69
C GLY A 58 -11.78 -16.76 -1.52
N ALA A 59 -12.04 -15.45 -1.57
CA ALA A 59 -13.09 -14.91 -2.43
C ALA A 59 -12.80 -15.05 -3.94
N CYS A 60 -11.52 -15.10 -4.35
CA CYS A 60 -11.14 -15.42 -5.72
C CYS A 60 -11.41 -16.90 -6.03
N GLU A 61 -11.01 -17.80 -5.13
CA GLU A 61 -11.23 -19.25 -5.24
C GLU A 61 -12.72 -19.60 -5.34
N ASP A 62 -13.56 -19.04 -4.47
CA ASP A 62 -15.03 -19.20 -4.49
C ASP A 62 -15.64 -18.80 -5.85
N ARG A 63 -14.98 -17.87 -6.56
CA ARG A 63 -15.39 -17.35 -7.87
C ARG A 63 -14.66 -18.01 -9.03
N ARG A 64 -13.83 -19.02 -8.77
CA ARG A 64 -12.95 -19.68 -9.76
C ARG A 64 -12.07 -18.68 -10.52
N ARG A 65 -11.64 -17.61 -9.84
CA ARG A 65 -10.61 -16.68 -10.31
C ARG A 65 -9.29 -17.12 -9.71
N ASP A 66 -8.24 -17.13 -10.53
CA ASP A 66 -6.88 -17.32 -10.04
C ASP A 66 -6.48 -16.13 -9.13
N PRO A 67 -6.21 -16.35 -7.83
CA PRO A 67 -5.84 -15.28 -6.91
C PRO A 67 -4.54 -14.57 -7.28
N GLU A 68 -3.62 -15.22 -8.02
CA GLU A 68 -2.35 -14.60 -8.44
C GLU A 68 -2.56 -13.51 -9.50
N THR A 69 -3.74 -13.46 -10.12
CA THR A 69 -4.11 -12.36 -11.03
C THR A 69 -4.44 -11.04 -10.31
N LEU A 70 -4.43 -11.04 -8.97
CA LEU A 70 -4.72 -9.87 -8.15
C LEU A 70 -3.45 -9.37 -7.48
N THR A 71 -3.04 -8.13 -7.79
CA THR A 71 -1.99 -7.48 -7.01
C THR A 71 -2.49 -7.28 -5.58
N LEU A 72 -1.66 -7.64 -4.60
CA LEU A 72 -1.94 -7.39 -3.18
C LEU A 72 -1.04 -6.25 -2.72
N SER A 73 -1.64 -5.14 -2.29
CA SER A 73 -0.89 -3.97 -1.87
C SER A 73 -1.17 -3.58 -0.43
N ALA A 74 -0.18 -2.97 0.20
CA ALA A 74 -0.31 -2.29 1.48
C ALA A 74 0.01 -0.80 1.32
N VAL A 75 -0.58 0.07 2.15
CA VAL A 75 -0.25 1.50 2.18
C VAL A 75 -0.09 1.99 3.61
N GLY A 76 0.87 2.87 3.81
CA GLY A 76 1.17 3.50 5.10
C GLY A 76 1.94 4.79 4.93
N VAL A 77 1.94 5.63 5.98
CA VAL A 77 2.69 6.89 6.01
C VAL A 77 4.18 6.59 6.04
N LEU A 78 4.95 7.24 5.17
CA LEU A 78 6.41 7.18 5.18
C LEU A 78 6.98 8.30 6.06
N CYS A 79 7.93 7.96 6.92
CA CYS A 79 8.76 8.89 7.65
C CYS A 79 10.16 8.27 7.85
N LEU A 80 10.98 8.31 6.82
CA LEU A 80 12.35 7.80 6.82
C LEU A 80 13.28 8.82 7.49
N GLY A 81 14.25 8.36 8.26
CA GLY A 81 15.35 9.16 8.79
C GLY A 81 16.38 8.27 9.47
N ASP A 82 17.62 8.30 8.99
CA ASP A 82 18.72 7.50 9.57
C ASP A 82 19.27 8.07 10.90
N ASP A 83 18.71 9.20 11.35
CA ASP A 83 19.00 9.83 12.64
C ASP A 83 17.72 10.41 13.26
N ASP A 84 17.73 10.53 14.59
CA ASP A 84 16.57 11.00 15.37
C ASP A 84 16.14 12.43 15.02
N ALA A 85 17.08 13.30 14.62
CA ALA A 85 16.77 14.69 14.30
C ALA A 85 16.01 14.80 12.97
N THR A 86 16.45 14.06 11.94
CA THR A 86 15.76 13.96 10.65
C THR A 86 14.38 13.35 10.81
N LEU A 87 14.27 12.26 11.59
CA LEU A 87 13.00 11.60 11.85
C LEU A 87 12.01 12.52 12.58
N ALA A 88 12.46 13.22 13.62
CA ALA A 88 11.64 14.19 14.36
C ALA A 88 11.22 15.38 13.47
N ARG A 89 12.13 15.92 12.64
CA ARG A 89 11.83 16.99 11.70
C ARG A 89 10.74 16.59 10.72
N ARG A 90 10.87 15.41 10.08
CA ARG A 90 9.88 14.92 9.10
C ARG A 90 8.54 14.60 9.76
N ALA A 91 8.52 14.01 10.95
CA ALA A 91 7.29 13.77 11.70
C ALA A 91 6.56 15.09 12.05
N ALA A 92 7.31 16.08 12.54
CA ALA A 92 6.77 17.40 12.87
C ALA A 92 6.19 18.13 11.65
N ALA A 93 6.85 18.05 10.49
CA ALA A 93 6.40 18.67 9.24
C ALA A 93 5.00 18.18 8.81
N ILE A 94 4.63 16.96 9.19
CA ILE A 94 3.33 16.35 8.88
C ILE A 94 2.39 16.31 10.10
N SER A 95 2.75 16.99 11.19
CA SER A 95 1.98 17.07 12.44
C SER A 95 1.68 15.70 13.06
N ARG A 96 2.69 14.83 13.11
CA ARG A 96 2.61 13.47 13.66
C ARG A 96 3.71 13.23 14.69
N GLU A 97 3.50 12.24 15.53
CA GLU A 97 4.48 11.80 16.52
C GLU A 97 5.29 10.62 16.00
N VAL A 98 6.61 10.63 16.23
CA VAL A 98 7.52 9.58 15.76
C VAL A 98 7.09 8.19 16.22
N GLY A 99 6.66 8.05 17.48
CA GLY A 99 6.21 6.76 18.02
C GLY A 99 4.94 6.23 17.35
N GLU A 100 4.00 7.10 16.99
CA GLU A 100 2.78 6.73 16.27
C GLU A 100 3.10 6.26 14.85
N LEU A 101 4.00 6.98 14.16
CA LEU A 101 4.47 6.64 12.82
C LEU A 101 5.25 5.32 12.80
N ARG A 102 6.12 5.07 13.77
CA ARG A 102 6.82 3.77 13.90
C ARG A 102 5.86 2.61 14.12
N THR A 103 4.75 2.85 14.82
CA THR A 103 3.75 1.82 15.12
C THR A 103 2.89 1.49 13.90
N HIS A 104 2.41 2.50 13.17
CA HIS A 104 1.37 2.34 12.14
C HIS A 104 1.85 2.56 10.70
N GLY A 105 3.00 3.20 10.50
CA GLY A 105 3.56 3.55 9.20
C GLY A 105 4.81 2.76 8.81
N PHE A 106 5.52 3.35 7.85
CA PHE A 106 6.87 3.02 7.42
C PHE A 106 7.78 4.13 7.94
N ALA A 107 8.19 4.03 9.21
CA ALA A 107 8.96 5.08 9.84
C ALA A 107 10.14 4.55 10.64
N GLY A 108 11.26 5.28 10.59
CA GLY A 108 12.52 4.89 11.20
C GLY A 108 13.70 5.04 10.25
N SER A 109 14.80 4.37 10.56
CA SER A 109 15.97 4.28 9.68
C SER A 109 15.67 3.51 8.40
N THR A 110 16.60 3.57 7.44
CA THR A 110 16.54 2.77 6.21
C THR A 110 16.28 1.29 6.50
N ASP A 111 17.02 0.70 7.44
CA ASP A 111 16.89 -0.71 7.80
C ASP A 111 15.54 -1.02 8.44
N GLU A 112 15.02 -0.13 9.31
CA GLU A 112 13.70 -0.29 9.91
C GLU A 112 12.59 -0.27 8.85
N VAL A 113 12.70 0.61 7.85
CA VAL A 113 11.74 0.70 6.74
C VAL A 113 11.83 -0.52 5.82
N VAL A 114 13.04 -0.98 5.49
CA VAL A 114 13.25 -2.19 4.68
C VAL A 114 12.68 -3.43 5.39
N ASP A 115 12.98 -3.61 6.68
CA ASP A 115 12.42 -4.71 7.50
C ASP A 115 10.88 -4.66 7.49
N ARG A 116 10.30 -3.47 7.69
CA ARG A 116 8.85 -3.30 7.70
C ARG A 116 8.24 -3.69 6.35
N ILE A 117 8.85 -3.29 5.23
CA ILE A 117 8.42 -3.70 3.88
C ILE A 117 8.53 -5.22 3.72
N GLY A 118 9.62 -5.83 4.18
CA GLY A 118 9.82 -7.28 4.20
C GLY A 118 8.69 -8.02 4.92
N ARG A 119 8.27 -7.53 6.09
CA ARG A 119 7.13 -8.10 6.82
C ARG A 119 5.80 -8.02 6.07
N TYR A 120 5.56 -6.96 5.29
CA TYR A 120 4.39 -6.92 4.39
C TYR A 120 4.53 -7.91 3.22
N ALA A 121 5.74 -8.09 2.68
CA ALA A 121 5.99 -9.08 1.64
C ALA A 121 5.74 -10.51 2.16
N GLU A 122 6.21 -10.84 3.36
CA GLU A 122 5.91 -12.11 4.05
C GLU A 122 4.40 -12.30 4.31
N ALA A 123 3.69 -11.21 4.62
CA ALA A 123 2.23 -11.23 4.74
C ALA A 123 1.51 -11.48 3.40
N GLY A 124 2.20 -11.34 2.27
CA GLY A 124 1.71 -11.60 0.92
C GLY A 124 1.54 -10.36 0.04
N ALA A 125 1.99 -9.18 0.48
CA ALA A 125 1.96 -7.98 -0.37
C ALA A 125 3.01 -8.09 -1.48
N THR A 126 2.59 -7.76 -2.71
CA THR A 126 3.47 -7.66 -3.88
C THR A 126 3.69 -6.19 -4.30
N ARG A 127 3.07 -5.25 -3.57
CA ARG A 127 3.19 -3.81 -3.79
C ARG A 127 3.06 -3.07 -2.46
N VAL A 128 3.86 -2.03 -2.26
CA VAL A 128 3.73 -1.12 -1.13
C VAL A 128 3.62 0.31 -1.65
N TYR A 129 2.66 1.05 -1.11
CA TYR A 129 2.53 2.49 -1.31
C TYR A 129 3.07 3.22 -0.07
N LEU A 130 4.12 4.00 -0.29
CA LEU A 130 4.75 4.84 0.73
C LEU A 130 4.13 6.25 0.62
N GLN A 131 3.28 6.61 1.58
CA GLN A 131 2.59 7.90 1.57
C GLN A 131 3.50 8.98 2.13
N VAL A 132 4.06 9.80 1.23
CA VAL A 132 4.77 11.04 1.57
C VAL A 132 3.74 12.15 1.76
N LEU A 133 3.67 12.73 2.96
CA LEU A 133 2.69 13.78 3.29
C LEU A 133 3.27 15.20 3.21
N ASP A 134 4.58 15.36 3.43
CA ASP A 134 5.28 16.61 3.12
C ASP A 134 5.73 16.58 1.66
N LEU A 135 4.94 17.20 0.78
CA LEU A 135 5.19 17.21 -0.66
C LEU A 135 6.38 18.12 -1.06
N ALA A 136 6.93 18.90 -0.13
CA ALA A 136 8.09 19.75 -0.38
C ALA A 136 9.42 19.06 -0.05
N ASP A 137 9.41 17.99 0.77
CA ASP A 137 10.61 17.19 1.10
C ASP A 137 10.91 16.20 -0.04
N LEU A 138 11.48 16.71 -1.13
CA LEU A 138 11.91 15.89 -2.27
C LEU A 138 13.07 14.96 -1.90
N ASP A 139 13.93 15.37 -0.97
CA ASP A 139 15.04 14.56 -0.46
C ASP A 139 14.53 13.26 0.16
N HIS A 140 13.35 13.28 0.78
CA HIS A 140 12.71 12.09 1.34
C HIS A 140 12.41 11.03 0.26
N VAL A 141 11.98 11.46 -0.93
CA VAL A 141 11.74 10.56 -2.08
C VAL A 141 13.05 10.07 -2.66
N GLU A 142 14.05 10.95 -2.80
CA GLU A 142 15.39 10.60 -3.28
C GLU A 142 16.07 9.58 -2.36
N GLU A 143 15.97 9.75 -1.04
CA GLU A 143 16.50 8.81 -0.06
C GLU A 143 15.85 7.43 -0.16
N VAL A 144 14.54 7.34 -0.36
CA VAL A 144 13.87 6.05 -0.61
C VAL A 144 14.44 5.40 -1.87
N ALA A 145 14.58 6.17 -2.95
CA ALA A 145 15.10 5.65 -4.21
C ALA A 145 16.56 5.19 -4.10
N ALA A 146 17.40 5.94 -3.37
CA ALA A 146 18.82 5.69 -3.23
C ALA A 146 19.17 4.62 -2.19
N LYS A 147 18.39 4.53 -1.10
CA LYS A 147 18.74 3.71 0.08
C LYS A 147 17.81 2.53 0.30
N VAL A 148 16.50 2.68 0.04
CA VAL A 148 15.50 1.63 0.31
C VAL A 148 15.31 0.72 -0.90
N LEU A 149 15.01 1.29 -2.08
CA LEU A 149 14.73 0.50 -3.29
C LEU A 149 15.84 -0.51 -3.66
N PRO A 150 17.15 -0.20 -3.59
CA PRO A 150 18.19 -1.15 -3.95
C PRO A 150 18.27 -2.39 -3.04
N GLN A 151 17.61 -2.36 -1.89
CA GLN A 151 17.59 -3.47 -0.92
C GLN A 151 16.36 -4.38 -1.11
N LEU A 152 15.42 -4.01 -1.98
CA LEU A 152 14.22 -4.79 -2.26
C LEU A 152 14.44 -5.68 -3.48
N SER A 153 14.09 -6.96 -3.36
CA SER A 153 14.20 -7.99 -4.41
C SER A 153 12.91 -8.18 -5.21
#